data_AF-A0ABD0U048-F1
#
_entry.id   AF-A0ABD0U048-F1
#
_cell.length_a   1.000
_cell.length_b   1.000
_cell.length_c   1.000
_cell.angle_alpha   90.00
_cell.angle_beta   90.00
_cell.angle_gamma   90.00
#
_symmetry.space_group_name_H-M   'P 1'
#
loop_
_entity.id
_entity.type
_entity.pdbx_description
1 polymer ?
#
loop_
_entity_poly.entity_id
_entity_poly.type
_entity_poly.pdbx_seq_one_letter_code
_entity_poly.pdbx_strand_id
1 'polypeptide(L)'
;MGRVDGVLLLILLGACVLRAGADGSDHRYKEGDHVPLYANKVGPLHNPSETYRYYDLPFCSPDHITEKKEALGEVLNGDRLVDSPYELNFHEDKQSKSLCKKKLFKEDVAKIRDAVSKDYYFQMFYDDLPFWGFIGKIDKEKFDLSEKEKYLLFKHIHFDILYNDDRVIEIDVLSDPNMSIDITDDKEVEVDFSYSVSWKKTDIPFERRMDKYSRISSMPQHLQVHWFSINNSCVTVLLLTGFLATILMRVLKNDFIRYSRDEESSEDQEETGWKYIHGDVFRFPKHKSLFSAVIGSGTQLLALAMFIFLLAIVGVFYPYNRGVFFTALVVIYPLTSGIAGYTASNLYLQLEGTNWVRNLLLTGCLFCGPLFLTFCFLNTVAIAYNATAALPIGTILVILLIWMLVTSPLLVLGGVAGKNSKVEFHAPCRTTKYPREIPQLPWYRGTIPQMAMAGFLPFSAIYLELYYIFASVWGHKLYTIYSILFIVFIILIIVTAFITVALTYFQLAAEDHEWWWRSILCGGSTGFFILFYCLYYYHAKSDMSGFMQTSFFFGYMTCICYGFFLMLGTVGFRASLIFVRHIYHSIKCE
;
A
#
# COMPACT_ATOMS: atom_id res chain seq x y z
N MET A 1 8.96 34.58 23.20
CA MET A 1 8.16 33.82 24.18
C MET A 1 6.79 33.55 23.56
N GLY A 2 6.68 32.55 22.69
CA GLY A 2 5.46 32.32 21.88
C GLY A 2 5.66 31.38 20.68
N ARG A 3 6.30 30.23 20.90
CA ARG A 3 6.46 29.21 19.83
C ARG A 3 6.53 27.76 20.34
N VAL A 4 6.16 27.52 21.59
CA VAL A 4 6.18 26.19 22.23
C VAL A 4 4.75 25.68 22.54
N ASP A 5 3.75 26.55 22.50
CA ASP A 5 2.38 26.23 22.95
C ASP A 5 1.56 25.41 21.94
N GLY A 6 1.95 25.37 20.66
CA GLY A 6 1.22 24.62 19.63
C GLY A 6 1.43 23.11 19.68
N VAL A 7 2.61 22.66 20.12
CA VAL A 7 2.94 21.22 20.22
C VAL A 7 2.41 20.65 21.55
N LEU A 8 2.40 21.46 22.62
CA LEU A 8 1.85 21.06 23.91
C LEU A 8 0.32 20.90 23.86
N LEU A 9 -0.39 21.71 23.06
CA LEU A 9 -1.85 21.61 22.91
C LEU A 9 -2.29 20.31 22.20
N LEU A 10 -1.48 19.81 21.26
CA LEU A 10 -1.71 18.54 20.56
C LEU A 10 -1.43 17.32 21.46
N ILE A 11 -0.49 17.44 22.41
CA ILE A 11 -0.20 16.39 23.39
C ILE A 11 -1.25 16.39 24.52
N LEU A 12 -1.77 17.57 24.91
CA LEU A 12 -2.80 17.70 25.94
C LEU A 12 -4.19 17.19 25.49
N LEU A 13 -4.51 17.28 24.19
CA LEU A 13 -5.73 16.68 23.64
C LEU A 13 -5.67 15.14 23.57
N GLY A 14 -4.47 14.54 23.66
CA GLY A 14 -4.30 13.08 23.78
C GLY A 14 -4.41 12.53 25.20
N ALA A 15 -4.36 13.37 26.23
CA ALA A 15 -4.18 12.93 27.62
C ALA A 15 -5.45 12.93 28.50
N CYS A 16 -6.61 13.34 27.99
CA CYS A 16 -7.85 13.46 28.79
C CYS A 16 -8.79 12.25 28.79
N VAL A 17 -8.36 11.06 28.33
CA VAL A 17 -9.22 9.86 28.26
C VAL A 17 -9.07 8.88 29.44
N LEU A 18 -8.07 9.04 30.33
CA LEU A 18 -7.89 8.10 31.44
C LEU A 18 -8.67 8.53 32.70
N ARG A 19 -9.97 8.22 32.71
CA ARG A 19 -10.71 8.01 33.96
C ARG A 19 -10.96 6.52 34.14
N ALA A 20 -10.43 5.99 35.23
CA ALA A 20 -10.53 4.60 35.66
C ALA A 20 -11.99 4.13 35.82
N GLY A 21 -12.27 3.02 35.17
CA GLY A 21 -13.37 2.10 35.41
C GLY A 21 -12.91 0.76 34.82
N ALA A 22 -12.93 -0.31 35.61
CA ALA A 22 -12.57 -1.62 35.12
C ALA A 22 -13.59 -2.05 34.06
N ASP A 23 -13.23 -1.92 32.78
CA ASP A 23 -14.03 -2.35 31.64
C ASP A 23 -13.15 -2.32 30.37
N GLY A 24 -12.80 -3.48 29.80
CA GLY A 24 -12.18 -3.65 28.47
C GLY A 24 -10.88 -2.90 28.10
N SER A 25 -10.42 -1.91 28.88
CA SER A 25 -9.31 -1.00 28.54
C SER A 25 -7.98 -1.41 29.18
N ASP A 26 -8.04 -2.06 30.35
CA ASP A 26 -6.86 -2.34 31.16
C ASP A 26 -6.32 -3.77 30.94
N HIS A 27 -7.06 -4.60 30.18
CA HIS A 27 -6.78 -6.02 29.90
C HIS A 27 -6.45 -6.84 31.15
N ARG A 28 -7.12 -6.53 32.27
CA ARG A 28 -6.97 -7.20 33.56
C ARG A 28 -8.27 -7.87 33.95
N TYR A 29 -8.21 -9.13 34.34
CA TYR A 29 -9.34 -9.99 34.61
C TYR A 29 -9.17 -10.71 35.95
N LYS A 30 -10.26 -10.88 36.68
CA LYS A 30 -10.35 -11.77 37.85
C LYS A 30 -10.86 -13.13 37.41
N GLU A 31 -10.62 -14.13 38.25
CA GLU A 31 -11.14 -15.48 38.05
C GLU A 31 -12.67 -15.46 37.90
N GLY A 32 -13.17 -16.06 36.81
CA GLY A 32 -14.57 -16.07 36.44
C GLY A 32 -15.06 -14.83 35.68
N ASP A 33 -14.23 -13.80 35.50
CA ASP A 33 -14.61 -12.61 34.71
C ASP A 33 -14.85 -12.99 33.25
N HIS A 34 -15.86 -12.34 32.65
CA HIS A 34 -16.14 -12.50 31.22
C HIS A 34 -15.07 -11.77 30.39
N VAL A 35 -14.39 -12.51 29.52
CA VAL A 35 -13.43 -11.95 28.57
C VAL A 35 -14.11 -11.86 27.20
N PRO A 36 -14.10 -10.69 26.54
CA PRO A 36 -14.84 -10.50 25.31
C PRO A 36 -14.25 -11.32 24.15
N LEU A 37 -15.12 -12.05 23.45
CA LEU A 37 -14.82 -12.82 22.25
C LEU A 37 -15.73 -12.39 21.09
N TYR A 38 -15.13 -11.78 20.08
CA TYR A 38 -15.82 -11.30 18.89
C TYR A 38 -15.55 -12.18 17.68
N ALA A 39 -16.60 -12.62 16.99
CA ALA A 39 -16.48 -13.18 15.66
C ALA A 39 -16.37 -12.06 14.62
N ASN A 40 -15.51 -12.21 13.62
CA ASN A 40 -15.26 -11.19 12.61
C ASN A 40 -15.78 -11.63 11.24
N LYS A 41 -15.00 -12.46 10.54
CA LYS A 41 -15.23 -12.79 9.14
C LYS A 41 -14.82 -14.20 8.79
N VAL A 42 -15.38 -14.70 7.71
CA VAL A 42 -15.06 -15.97 7.05
C VAL A 42 -14.72 -15.71 5.60
N GLY A 43 -13.86 -16.52 5.02
CA GLY A 43 -13.56 -16.42 3.59
C GLY A 43 -12.62 -17.52 3.12
N PRO A 44 -12.55 -17.74 1.80
CA PRO A 44 -11.58 -18.65 1.20
C PRO A 44 -10.14 -18.20 1.51
N LEU A 45 -9.28 -19.15 1.86
CA LEU A 45 -7.87 -18.86 2.16
C LEU A 45 -7.16 -18.18 0.96
N HIS A 46 -7.43 -18.63 -0.26
CA HIS A 46 -6.74 -18.15 -1.45
C HIS A 46 -7.25 -16.80 -2.00
N ASN A 47 -8.44 -16.32 -1.56
CA ASN A 47 -8.99 -15.02 -1.98
C ASN A 47 -9.23 -14.08 -0.78
N PRO A 48 -8.20 -13.34 -0.33
CA PRO A 48 -8.29 -12.56 0.92
C PRO A 48 -9.26 -11.36 0.88
N SER A 49 -9.62 -10.84 -0.31
CA SER A 49 -10.59 -9.73 -0.40
C SER A 49 -12.03 -10.21 -0.36
N GLU A 50 -12.25 -11.50 -0.63
CA GLU A 50 -13.55 -12.14 -0.61
C GLU A 50 -13.84 -12.60 0.82
N THR A 51 -14.45 -11.73 1.62
CA THR A 51 -14.72 -12.01 3.04
C THR A 51 -16.18 -11.74 3.36
N TYR A 52 -16.80 -12.62 4.13
CA TYR A 52 -18.21 -12.60 4.53
C TYR A 52 -18.33 -12.58 6.05
N ARG A 53 -19.50 -12.24 6.61
CA ARG A 53 -19.68 -12.22 8.06
C ARG A 53 -19.68 -13.66 8.57
N TYR A 54 -19.15 -13.87 9.77
CA TYR A 54 -19.07 -15.22 10.35
C TYR A 54 -20.43 -15.94 10.38
N TYR A 55 -21.51 -15.22 10.70
CA TYR A 55 -22.88 -15.77 10.76
C TYR A 55 -23.63 -15.80 9.42
N ASP A 56 -23.01 -15.42 8.30
CA ASP A 56 -23.59 -15.69 6.97
C ASP A 56 -23.54 -17.19 6.65
N LEU A 57 -22.63 -17.94 7.31
CA LEU A 57 -22.64 -19.39 7.36
C LEU A 57 -23.52 -19.90 8.51
N PRO A 58 -24.16 -21.08 8.36
CA PRO A 58 -25.16 -21.58 9.30
C PRO A 58 -24.54 -22.17 10.59
N PHE A 59 -23.66 -21.42 11.25
CA PHE A 59 -23.11 -21.73 12.58
C PHE A 59 -24.07 -21.34 13.72
N CYS A 60 -23.72 -21.69 14.97
CA CYS A 60 -24.46 -21.26 16.16
C CYS A 60 -24.35 -19.72 16.32
N SER A 61 -25.48 -19.03 16.30
CA SER A 61 -25.57 -17.58 16.57
C SER A 61 -26.25 -17.34 17.92
N PRO A 62 -25.88 -16.27 18.65
CA PRO A 62 -26.59 -15.87 19.85
C PRO A 62 -28.00 -15.36 19.50
N ASP A 63 -28.92 -15.36 20.48
CA ASP A 63 -30.30 -14.89 20.29
C ASP A 63 -30.36 -13.39 19.92
N HIS A 64 -29.42 -12.60 20.45
CA HIS A 64 -29.26 -11.18 20.15
C HIS A 64 -27.82 -10.92 19.70
N ILE A 65 -27.65 -10.51 18.44
CA ILE A 65 -26.35 -10.16 17.88
C ILE A 65 -26.06 -8.70 18.22
N THR A 66 -25.11 -8.50 19.11
CA THR A 66 -24.56 -7.19 19.48
C THR A 66 -23.30 -6.91 18.65
N GLU A 67 -23.34 -5.84 17.87
CA GLU A 67 -22.21 -5.38 17.08
C GLU A 67 -21.31 -4.47 17.92
N LYS A 68 -19.99 -4.71 17.86
CA LYS A 68 -19.00 -3.80 18.45
C LYS A 68 -18.85 -2.57 17.56
N LYS A 69 -18.81 -1.38 18.16
CA LYS A 69 -18.51 -0.14 17.42
C LYS A 69 -17.06 -0.15 16.94
N GLU A 70 -16.90 -0.11 15.63
CA GLU A 70 -15.60 -0.16 14.95
C GLU A 70 -15.03 1.25 14.70
N ALA A 71 -13.72 1.37 14.77
CA ALA A 71 -13.03 2.58 14.32
C ALA A 71 -13.03 2.67 12.78
N LEU A 72 -12.89 3.87 12.24
CA LEU A 72 -12.92 4.11 10.78
C LEU A 72 -11.94 3.20 10.02
N GLY A 73 -10.74 2.98 10.56
CA GLY A 73 -9.76 2.08 9.96
C GLY A 73 -10.14 0.60 9.97
N GLU A 74 -10.88 0.15 10.99
CA GLU A 74 -11.35 -1.23 11.12
C GLU A 74 -12.46 -1.49 10.09
N VAL A 75 -13.37 -0.52 9.93
CA VAL A 75 -14.40 -0.54 8.88
C VAL A 75 -13.78 -0.57 7.49
N LEU A 76 -12.69 0.17 7.25
CA LEU A 76 -11.95 0.17 5.98
C LEU A 76 -11.21 -1.14 5.71
N ASN A 77 -10.84 -1.86 6.77
CA ASN A 77 -10.24 -3.20 6.69
C ASN A 77 -11.30 -4.30 6.45
N GLY A 78 -12.59 -3.95 6.43
CA GLY A 78 -13.70 -4.88 6.29
C GLY A 78 -13.95 -5.71 7.54
N ASP A 79 -13.56 -5.22 8.72
CA ASP A 79 -13.90 -5.90 9.97
C ASP A 79 -15.39 -5.66 10.31
N ARG A 80 -16.03 -6.71 10.84
CA ARG A 80 -17.44 -6.80 11.24
C ARG A 80 -17.55 -7.60 12.53
N LEU A 81 -17.24 -6.96 13.65
CA LEU A 81 -17.12 -7.59 14.96
C LEU A 81 -18.48 -7.76 15.64
N VAL A 82 -18.85 -9.02 15.89
CA VAL A 82 -20.10 -9.42 16.54
C VAL A 82 -19.82 -10.33 17.72
N ASP A 83 -20.61 -10.22 18.78
CA ASP A 83 -20.47 -11.08 19.95
C ASP A 83 -20.67 -12.56 19.61
N SER A 84 -19.83 -13.40 20.21
CA SER A 84 -19.89 -14.86 20.02
C SER A 84 -20.58 -15.58 21.18
N PRO A 85 -21.24 -16.73 20.95
CA PRO A 85 -21.89 -17.51 22.00
C PRO A 85 -20.91 -18.33 22.86
N TYR A 86 -19.60 -18.27 22.59
CA TYR A 86 -18.60 -19.02 23.33
C TYR A 86 -18.28 -18.34 24.66
N GLU A 87 -18.56 -19.02 25.77
CA GLU A 87 -18.23 -18.50 27.10
C GLU A 87 -16.81 -18.94 27.51
N LEU A 88 -15.83 -18.07 27.25
CA LEU A 88 -14.42 -18.25 27.60
C LEU A 88 -14.04 -17.37 28.80
N ASN A 89 -14.65 -17.63 29.96
CA ASN A 89 -14.39 -16.86 31.18
C ASN A 89 -12.97 -17.11 31.69
N PHE A 90 -12.38 -16.08 32.30
CA PHE A 90 -11.00 -16.12 32.77
C PHE A 90 -10.80 -17.22 33.82
N HIS A 91 -9.79 -18.08 33.63
CA HIS A 91 -9.46 -19.22 34.51
C HIS A 91 -10.54 -20.31 34.64
N GLU A 92 -11.48 -20.40 33.71
CA GLU A 92 -12.51 -21.44 33.72
C GLU A 92 -12.25 -22.50 32.64
N ASP A 93 -11.70 -23.66 33.03
CA ASP A 93 -11.53 -24.82 32.14
C ASP A 93 -12.89 -25.46 31.83
N LYS A 94 -13.11 -25.80 30.55
CA LYS A 94 -14.35 -26.44 30.08
C LYS A 94 -14.01 -27.64 29.20
N GLN A 95 -14.55 -28.81 29.54
CA GLN A 95 -14.38 -30.01 28.70
C GLN A 95 -15.67 -30.32 27.95
N SER A 96 -15.60 -30.32 26.62
CA SER A 96 -16.68 -30.72 25.71
C SER A 96 -18.06 -30.10 26.04
N LYS A 97 -18.08 -28.78 26.24
CA LYS A 97 -19.33 -28.04 26.44
C LYS A 97 -20.07 -27.96 25.10
N SER A 98 -21.31 -28.45 25.04
CA SER A 98 -22.17 -28.27 23.87
C SER A 98 -22.53 -26.79 23.73
N LEU A 99 -22.28 -26.24 22.54
CA LEU A 99 -22.58 -24.87 22.17
C LEU A 99 -24.02 -24.77 21.67
N CYS A 100 -24.35 -25.54 20.64
CA CYS A 100 -25.72 -25.67 20.14
C CYS A 100 -25.90 -26.93 19.29
N LYS A 101 -27.13 -27.43 19.25
CA LYS A 101 -27.56 -28.45 18.28
C LYS A 101 -28.22 -27.76 17.11
N LYS A 102 -27.70 -27.97 15.91
CA LYS A 102 -28.20 -27.34 14.69
C LYS A 102 -28.51 -28.39 13.64
N LYS A 103 -29.72 -28.31 13.09
CA LYS A 103 -30.12 -29.12 11.95
C LYS A 103 -29.78 -28.37 10.66
N LEU A 104 -28.85 -28.91 9.88
CA LEU A 104 -28.43 -28.34 8.60
C LEU A 104 -29.34 -28.89 7.49
N PHE A 105 -30.00 -28.01 6.75
CA PHE A 105 -30.78 -28.39 5.58
C PHE A 105 -29.89 -28.61 4.36
N LYS A 106 -30.44 -29.15 3.27
CA LYS A 106 -29.67 -29.44 2.05
C LYS A 106 -28.93 -28.21 1.50
N GLU A 107 -29.57 -27.04 1.53
CA GLU A 107 -28.96 -25.78 1.09
C GLU A 107 -27.79 -25.35 1.98
N ASP A 108 -27.93 -25.53 3.30
CA ASP A 108 -26.88 -25.22 4.28
C ASP A 108 -25.68 -26.14 4.13
N VAL A 109 -25.94 -27.43 3.92
CA VAL A 109 -24.91 -28.43 3.65
C VAL A 109 -24.17 -28.10 2.35
N ALA A 110 -24.89 -27.72 1.29
CA ALA A 110 -24.26 -27.30 0.04
C ALA A 110 -23.39 -26.05 0.21
N LYS A 111 -23.85 -25.04 0.96
CA LYS A 111 -23.06 -23.84 1.29
C LYS A 111 -21.80 -24.16 2.08
N ILE A 112 -21.90 -24.98 3.13
CA ILE A 112 -20.73 -25.39 3.92
C ILE A 112 -19.79 -26.24 3.06
N ARG A 113 -20.31 -27.14 2.22
CA ARG A 113 -19.47 -27.96 1.32
C ARG A 113 -18.68 -27.09 0.35
N ASP A 114 -19.30 -26.07 -0.24
CA ASP A 114 -18.60 -25.09 -1.09
C ASP A 114 -17.56 -24.26 -0.30
N ALA A 115 -17.85 -23.94 0.96
CA ALA A 115 -16.88 -23.29 1.82
C ALA A 115 -15.67 -24.20 2.14
N VAL A 116 -15.90 -25.49 2.42
CA VAL A 116 -14.85 -26.48 2.67
C VAL A 116 -14.04 -26.76 1.40
N SER A 117 -14.68 -26.79 0.23
CA SER A 117 -13.98 -27.01 -1.05
C SER A 117 -12.99 -25.91 -1.41
N LYS A 118 -13.21 -24.69 -0.87
CA LYS A 118 -12.38 -23.50 -1.08
C LYS A 118 -11.47 -23.16 0.12
N ASP A 119 -11.28 -24.10 1.04
CA ASP A 119 -10.47 -23.94 2.26
C ASP A 119 -10.86 -22.69 3.07
N TYR A 120 -12.17 -22.52 3.35
CA TYR A 120 -12.62 -21.39 4.15
C TYR A 120 -12.02 -21.41 5.55
N TYR A 121 -11.49 -20.25 5.95
CA TYR A 121 -11.09 -19.97 7.31
C TYR A 121 -12.09 -19.03 7.98
N PHE A 122 -12.12 -19.05 9.30
CA PHE A 122 -12.77 -18.04 10.13
C PHE A 122 -11.73 -17.24 10.89
N GLN A 123 -12.05 -15.98 11.17
CA GLN A 123 -11.26 -15.10 12.03
C GLN A 123 -12.12 -14.60 13.19
N MET A 124 -11.55 -14.64 14.39
CA MET A 124 -12.16 -14.11 15.61
C MET A 124 -11.12 -13.37 16.45
N PHE A 125 -11.58 -12.63 17.46
CA PHE A 125 -10.74 -11.86 18.37
C PHE A 125 -11.12 -12.13 19.82
N TYR A 126 -10.16 -12.59 20.62
CA TYR A 126 -10.30 -12.78 22.06
C TYR A 126 -9.39 -11.80 22.79
N ASP A 127 -9.92 -10.92 23.64
CA ASP A 127 -9.10 -9.88 24.30
C ASP A 127 -8.25 -9.05 23.31
N ASP A 128 -8.83 -8.74 22.15
CA ASP A 128 -8.19 -8.12 20.96
C ASP A 128 -7.03 -8.92 20.33
N LEU A 129 -6.81 -10.17 20.74
CA LEU A 129 -5.88 -11.10 20.09
C LEU A 129 -6.58 -11.84 18.95
N PRO A 130 -6.08 -11.74 17.70
CA PRO A 130 -6.67 -12.45 16.58
C PRO A 130 -6.31 -13.93 16.61
N PHE A 131 -7.22 -14.78 16.17
CA PHE A 131 -6.92 -16.17 15.83
C PHE A 131 -7.74 -16.61 14.62
N TRP A 132 -7.28 -17.69 14.00
CA TRP A 132 -7.90 -18.26 12.81
C TRP A 132 -8.06 -19.76 12.98
N GLY A 133 -9.08 -20.31 12.33
CA GLY A 133 -9.26 -21.74 12.19
C GLY A 133 -9.92 -22.07 10.86
N PHE A 134 -9.76 -23.30 10.42
CA PHE A 134 -10.46 -23.80 9.23
C PHE A 134 -11.85 -24.30 9.62
N ILE A 135 -12.79 -24.19 8.69
CA ILE A 135 -14.16 -24.70 8.90
C ILE A 135 -14.20 -26.23 8.77
N GLY A 136 -13.39 -26.78 7.87
CA GLY A 136 -13.35 -28.20 7.59
C GLY A 136 -12.09 -28.60 6.83
N LYS A 137 -12.05 -29.86 6.39
CA LYS A 137 -10.99 -30.39 5.54
C LYS A 137 -11.55 -31.29 4.45
N ILE A 138 -10.83 -31.40 3.35
CA ILE A 138 -11.10 -32.39 2.31
C ILE A 138 -10.19 -33.59 2.56
N ASP A 139 -10.79 -34.77 2.69
CA ASP A 139 -10.04 -36.02 2.77
C ASP A 139 -10.08 -36.74 1.42
N LYS A 140 -8.90 -37.00 0.85
CA LYS A 140 -8.76 -37.65 -0.46
C LYS A 140 -8.39 -39.11 -0.23
N GLU A 141 -9.41 -39.96 -0.10
CA GLU A 141 -9.20 -41.41 -0.04
C GLU A 141 -8.98 -41.96 -1.45
N LYS A 142 -7.78 -42.51 -1.70
CA LYS A 142 -7.50 -43.26 -2.93
C LYS A 142 -8.03 -44.69 -2.78
N PHE A 143 -9.23 -44.94 -3.28
CA PHE A 143 -9.76 -46.30 -3.44
C PHE A 143 -9.83 -46.64 -4.94
N ASP A 144 -9.32 -47.82 -5.32
CA ASP A 144 -9.22 -48.39 -6.67
C ASP A 144 -9.95 -47.60 -7.78
N LEU A 145 -9.16 -46.88 -8.59
CA LEU A 145 -9.53 -46.20 -9.84
C LEU A 145 -10.59 -45.08 -9.77
N SER A 146 -11.11 -44.72 -8.60
CA SER A 146 -12.03 -43.58 -8.43
C SER A 146 -11.61 -42.70 -7.25
N GLU A 147 -11.14 -41.48 -7.55
CA GLU A 147 -10.88 -40.46 -6.53
C GLU A 147 -12.22 -39.96 -5.99
N LYS A 148 -12.59 -40.40 -4.78
CA LYS A 148 -13.72 -39.84 -4.04
C LYS A 148 -13.21 -38.86 -2.99
N GLU A 149 -13.55 -37.60 -3.17
CA GLU A 149 -13.27 -36.55 -2.20
C GLU A 149 -14.34 -36.54 -1.12
N LYS A 150 -13.95 -36.70 0.15
CA LYS A 150 -14.84 -36.57 1.30
C LYS A 150 -14.72 -35.19 1.90
N TYR A 151 -15.85 -34.55 2.13
CA TYR A 151 -15.92 -33.21 2.72
C TYR A 151 -16.24 -33.35 4.21
N LEU A 152 -15.30 -32.97 5.07
CA LEU A 152 -15.40 -33.11 6.52
C LEU A 152 -15.55 -31.74 7.19
N LEU A 153 -16.63 -31.54 7.93
CA LEU A 153 -16.88 -30.33 8.74
C LEU A 153 -16.39 -30.55 10.18
N PHE A 154 -15.64 -29.61 10.74
CA PHE A 154 -15.26 -29.65 12.15
C PHE A 154 -16.44 -29.23 13.04
N LYS A 155 -16.80 -30.07 14.01
CA LYS A 155 -17.87 -29.77 14.99
C LYS A 155 -17.35 -29.39 16.37
N HIS A 156 -16.06 -29.62 16.63
CA HIS A 156 -15.43 -29.33 17.92
C HIS A 156 -14.26 -28.37 17.78
N ILE A 157 -14.25 -27.33 18.62
CA ILE A 157 -13.16 -26.34 18.71
C ILE A 157 -12.54 -26.39 20.11
N HIS A 158 -11.23 -26.62 20.17
CA HIS A 158 -10.46 -26.56 21.41
C HIS A 158 -9.71 -25.24 21.49
N PHE A 159 -9.94 -24.48 22.55
CA PHE A 159 -9.27 -23.22 22.87
C PHE A 159 -8.18 -23.48 23.91
N ASP A 160 -6.94 -23.22 23.54
CA ASP A 160 -5.80 -23.21 24.45
C ASP A 160 -5.45 -21.76 24.76
N ILE A 161 -5.61 -21.33 26.01
CA ILE A 161 -5.42 -19.94 26.42
C ILE A 161 -4.26 -19.86 27.41
N LEU A 162 -3.25 -19.05 27.07
CA LEU A 162 -2.15 -18.74 27.97
C LEU A 162 -2.42 -17.45 28.73
N TYR A 163 -2.19 -17.49 30.03
CA TYR A 163 -2.35 -16.33 30.91
C TYR A 163 -1.07 -16.09 31.71
N ASN A 164 -0.87 -14.82 32.09
CA ASN A 164 0.14 -14.42 33.05
C ASN A 164 -0.50 -13.46 34.05
N ASP A 165 -0.47 -13.84 35.33
CA ASP A 165 -1.15 -13.17 36.42
C ASP A 165 -2.64 -12.88 36.11
N ASP A 166 -3.02 -11.60 35.97
CA ASP A 166 -4.39 -11.15 35.71
C ASP A 166 -4.66 -10.87 34.24
N ARG A 167 -3.82 -11.34 33.31
CA ARG A 167 -3.90 -10.97 31.88
C ARG A 167 -3.85 -12.16 30.94
N VAL A 168 -4.61 -12.05 29.85
CA VAL A 168 -4.53 -12.96 28.71
C VAL A 168 -3.33 -12.60 27.84
N ILE A 169 -2.52 -13.61 27.52
CA ILE A 169 -1.30 -13.43 26.74
C ILE A 169 -1.45 -14.02 25.34
N GLU A 170 -1.99 -15.22 25.24
CA GLU A 170 -2.02 -15.94 23.97
C GLU A 170 -3.26 -16.82 23.89
N ILE A 171 -3.80 -16.95 22.69
CA ILE A 171 -4.87 -17.88 22.37
C ILE A 171 -4.45 -18.72 21.16
N ASP A 172 -4.68 -20.02 21.28
CA ASP A 172 -4.51 -21.01 20.23
C ASP A 172 -5.83 -21.75 20.02
N VAL A 173 -6.09 -22.08 18.77
CA VAL A 173 -7.29 -22.82 18.39
C VAL A 173 -6.91 -24.08 17.65
N LEU A 174 -7.40 -25.20 18.16
CA LEU A 174 -7.20 -26.52 17.60
C LEU A 174 -8.55 -27.10 17.22
N SER A 175 -8.71 -27.44 15.95
CA SER A 175 -9.87 -28.22 15.49
C SER A 175 -9.47 -29.69 15.47
N ASP A 176 -10.18 -30.54 16.24
CA ASP A 176 -9.87 -31.96 16.30
C ASP A 176 -10.32 -32.67 15.00
N PRO A 177 -9.41 -33.24 14.20
CA PRO A 177 -9.77 -33.94 12.97
C PRO A 177 -10.68 -35.14 13.20
N ASN A 178 -10.62 -35.76 14.38
CA ASN A 178 -11.42 -36.93 14.76
C ASN A 178 -12.85 -36.54 15.13
N MET A 179 -13.08 -35.27 15.51
CA MET A 179 -14.40 -34.72 15.76
C MET A 179 -14.89 -33.94 14.54
N SER A 180 -14.96 -34.63 13.42
CA SER A 180 -15.53 -34.12 12.17
C SER A 180 -16.76 -34.92 11.74
N ILE A 181 -17.59 -34.32 10.89
CA ILE A 181 -18.76 -34.97 10.29
C ILE A 181 -18.66 -34.91 8.76
N ASP A 182 -19.01 -36.02 8.12
CA ASP A 182 -19.04 -36.12 6.66
C ASP A 182 -20.29 -35.42 6.11
N ILE A 183 -20.07 -34.44 5.25
CA ILE A 183 -21.09 -33.62 4.58
C ILE A 183 -21.07 -33.80 3.06
N THR A 184 -20.49 -34.91 2.57
CA THR A 184 -20.36 -35.20 1.13
C THR A 184 -21.71 -35.39 0.43
N ASP A 185 -22.69 -35.97 1.12
CA ASP A 185 -24.03 -36.18 0.58
C ASP A 185 -24.95 -34.96 0.81
N ASP A 186 -25.85 -34.65 -0.13
CA ASP A 186 -26.90 -33.62 0.01
C ASP A 186 -28.07 -34.08 0.89
N LYS A 187 -27.75 -34.51 2.10
CA LYS A 187 -28.70 -34.97 3.11
C LYS A 187 -28.79 -33.99 4.25
N GLU A 188 -29.92 -34.00 4.94
CA GLU A 188 -30.05 -33.25 6.19
C GLU A 188 -29.16 -33.90 7.25
N VAL A 189 -28.36 -33.08 7.93
CA VAL A 189 -27.42 -33.52 8.95
C VAL A 189 -27.67 -32.74 10.23
N GLU A 190 -27.81 -33.45 11.34
CA GLU A 190 -27.87 -32.84 12.66
C GLU A 190 -26.46 -32.77 13.24
N VAL A 191 -26.00 -31.55 13.57
CA VAL A 191 -24.66 -31.28 14.09
C VAL A 191 -24.77 -30.73 15.50
N ASP A 192 -24.14 -31.40 16.45
CA ASP A 192 -23.92 -30.91 17.80
C ASP A 192 -22.55 -30.23 17.85
N PHE A 193 -22.56 -28.89 17.81
CA PHE A 193 -21.34 -28.10 17.93
C PHE A 193 -20.93 -28.04 19.39
N SER A 194 -19.66 -28.30 19.67
CA SER A 194 -19.12 -28.26 21.02
C SER A 194 -17.76 -27.57 21.06
N TYR A 195 -17.35 -27.16 22.25
CA TYR A 195 -16.04 -26.56 22.45
C TYR A 195 -15.42 -26.97 23.77
N SER A 196 -14.11 -26.83 23.86
CA SER A 196 -13.35 -27.04 25.09
C SER A 196 -12.35 -25.92 25.30
N VAL A 197 -12.01 -25.66 26.56
CA VAL A 197 -11.16 -24.55 26.99
C VAL A 197 -10.15 -25.09 27.99
N SER A 198 -8.88 -24.77 27.75
CA SER A 198 -7.73 -25.17 28.56
C SER A 198 -6.88 -23.94 28.87
N TRP A 199 -6.77 -23.60 30.15
CA TRP A 199 -5.97 -22.48 30.64
C TRP A 199 -4.60 -22.95 31.10
N LYS A 200 -3.54 -22.31 30.60
CA LYS A 200 -2.15 -22.63 30.96
C LYS A 200 -1.41 -21.36 31.38
N LYS A 201 -0.65 -21.46 32.47
CA LYS A 201 0.17 -20.33 32.94
C LYS A 201 1.40 -20.15 32.07
N THR A 202 1.77 -18.91 31.78
CA THR A 202 3.00 -18.54 31.06
C THR A 202 3.76 -17.42 31.78
N ASP A 203 5.08 -17.38 31.60
CA ASP A 203 5.96 -16.34 32.16
C ASP A 203 6.16 -15.16 31.18
N ILE A 204 5.48 -15.17 30.04
CA ILE A 204 5.60 -14.12 29.02
C ILE A 204 4.93 -12.84 29.54
N PRO A 205 5.63 -11.70 29.56
CA PRO A 205 5.05 -10.43 30.00
C PRO A 205 4.04 -9.90 28.97
N PHE A 206 3.04 -9.15 29.44
CA PHE A 206 1.95 -8.64 28.61
C PHE A 206 2.44 -7.78 27.43
N GLU A 207 3.52 -7.01 27.58
CA GLU A 207 4.04 -6.17 26.50
C GLU A 207 4.54 -6.99 25.30
N ARG A 208 4.91 -8.25 25.51
CA ARG A 208 5.42 -9.17 24.47
C ARG A 208 4.36 -10.12 23.92
N ARG A 209 3.09 -9.95 24.31
CA ARG A 209 2.01 -10.85 23.87
C ARG A 209 1.85 -10.92 22.34
N MET A 210 2.17 -9.83 21.65
CA MET A 210 2.07 -9.75 20.18
C MET A 210 3.30 -10.33 19.45
N ASP A 211 4.35 -10.74 20.19
CA ASP A 211 5.56 -11.33 19.60
C ASP A 211 5.26 -12.66 18.92
N LYS A 212 4.30 -13.46 19.43
CA LYS A 212 3.87 -14.72 18.80
C LYS A 212 3.59 -14.51 17.32
N TYR A 213 2.74 -13.54 17.02
CA TYR A 213 2.30 -13.32 15.66
C TYR A 213 3.38 -12.69 14.78
N SER A 214 4.25 -11.86 15.37
CA SER A 214 5.45 -11.37 14.70
C SER A 214 6.41 -12.52 14.35
N ARG A 215 6.55 -13.52 15.24
CA ARG A 215 7.40 -14.70 15.03
C ARG A 215 6.87 -15.64 13.96
N ILE A 216 5.55 -15.86 13.90
CA ILE A 216 4.90 -16.66 12.85
C ILE A 216 5.19 -16.04 11.47
N SER A 217 5.24 -14.71 11.38
CA SER A 217 5.65 -14.03 10.14
C SER A 217 7.15 -14.05 9.85
N SER A 218 8.00 -14.15 10.88
CA SER A 218 9.46 -14.03 10.76
C SER A 218 10.18 -15.39 10.81
N MET A 219 9.62 -16.44 10.22
CA MET A 219 10.23 -17.77 10.21
C MET A 219 11.70 -17.69 9.69
N PRO A 220 12.69 -18.38 10.32
CA PRO A 220 14.12 -18.13 10.06
C PRO A 220 14.56 -18.26 8.60
N GLN A 221 13.92 -19.16 7.84
CA GLN A 221 14.17 -19.33 6.40
C GLN A 221 13.78 -18.09 5.60
N HIS A 222 12.70 -17.40 5.96
CA HIS A 222 12.28 -16.17 5.30
C HIS A 222 13.22 -15.00 5.60
N LEU A 223 13.72 -14.87 6.83
CA LEU A 223 14.64 -13.79 7.22
C LEU A 223 15.97 -13.84 6.43
N GLN A 224 16.52 -15.05 6.21
CA GLN A 224 17.72 -15.23 5.39
C GLN A 224 17.49 -14.80 3.94
N VAL A 225 16.31 -15.10 3.37
CA VAL A 225 15.98 -14.67 2.00
C VAL A 225 15.72 -13.16 1.94
N HIS A 226 15.13 -12.54 2.97
CA HIS A 226 14.99 -11.09 3.07
C HIS A 226 16.36 -10.39 3.15
N TRP A 227 17.27 -10.86 4.00
CA TRP A 227 18.63 -10.30 4.07
C TRP A 227 19.41 -10.50 2.76
N PHE A 228 19.23 -11.65 2.12
CA PHE A 228 19.78 -11.91 0.78
C PHE A 228 19.20 -10.95 -0.27
N SER A 229 17.90 -10.69 -0.23
CA SER A 229 17.20 -9.71 -1.09
C SER A 229 17.76 -8.29 -0.90
N ILE A 230 17.98 -7.87 0.35
CA ILE A 230 18.57 -6.56 0.66
C ILE A 230 19.99 -6.45 0.12
N ASN A 231 20.83 -7.46 0.39
CA ASN A 231 22.20 -7.44 -0.08
C ASN A 231 22.23 -7.44 -1.62
N ASN A 232 21.38 -8.23 -2.26
CA ASN A 232 21.26 -8.27 -3.71
C ASN A 232 20.74 -6.93 -4.28
N SER A 233 19.72 -6.32 -3.68
CA SER A 233 19.16 -5.03 -4.11
C SER A 233 20.18 -3.91 -3.93
N CYS A 234 20.81 -3.81 -2.76
CA CYS A 234 21.83 -2.80 -2.47
C CYS A 234 23.07 -2.95 -3.36
N VAL A 235 23.56 -4.18 -3.58
CA VAL A 235 24.70 -4.44 -4.48
C VAL A 235 24.34 -4.11 -5.92
N THR A 236 23.17 -4.55 -6.39
CA THR A 236 22.68 -4.27 -7.75
C THR A 236 22.56 -2.77 -7.98
N VAL A 237 22.04 -2.04 -7.00
CA VAL A 237 21.93 -0.58 -7.04
C VAL A 237 23.29 0.08 -7.06
N LEU A 238 24.21 -0.26 -6.15
CA LEU A 238 25.55 0.33 -6.11
C LEU A 238 26.31 0.09 -7.42
N LEU A 239 26.21 -1.12 -7.98
CA LEU A 239 26.80 -1.46 -9.27
C LEU A 239 26.15 -0.67 -10.41
N LEU A 240 24.82 -0.57 -10.48
CA LEU A 240 24.10 0.19 -11.50
C LEU A 240 24.38 1.69 -11.40
N THR A 241 24.30 2.27 -10.21
CA THR A 241 24.59 3.69 -9.99
C THR A 241 26.06 4.00 -10.25
N GLY A 242 26.98 3.13 -9.82
CA GLY A 242 28.41 3.28 -10.09
C GLY A 242 28.73 3.18 -11.58
N PHE A 243 28.18 2.19 -12.26
CA PHE A 243 28.35 2.02 -13.71
C PHE A 243 27.76 3.20 -14.48
N LEU A 244 26.53 3.59 -14.21
CA LEU A 244 25.88 4.69 -14.92
C LEU A 244 26.53 6.05 -14.55
N ALA A 245 27.06 6.23 -13.33
CA ALA A 245 27.82 7.42 -12.93
C ALA A 245 29.20 7.48 -13.59
N THR A 246 29.90 6.37 -13.71
CA THR A 246 31.16 6.35 -14.46
C THR A 246 30.94 6.65 -15.93
N ILE A 247 29.86 6.13 -16.55
CA ILE A 247 29.48 6.50 -17.93
C ILE A 247 29.17 7.99 -18.01
N LEU A 248 28.26 8.49 -17.16
CA LEU A 248 27.85 9.90 -17.21
C LEU A 248 29.03 10.83 -16.98
N MET A 249 29.88 10.57 -15.98
CA MET A 249 31.08 11.36 -15.70
C MET A 249 32.12 11.25 -16.80
N ARG A 250 32.31 10.07 -17.40
CA ARG A 250 33.26 9.89 -18.50
C ARG A 250 32.77 10.64 -19.75
N VAL A 251 31.48 10.55 -20.07
CA VAL A 251 30.89 11.26 -21.21
C VAL A 251 30.91 12.77 -20.95
N LEU A 252 30.42 13.24 -19.80
CA LEU A 252 30.47 14.65 -19.42
C LEU A 252 31.90 15.19 -19.45
N LYS A 253 32.87 14.50 -18.82
CA LYS A 253 34.27 14.94 -18.81
C LYS A 253 34.85 15.00 -20.22
N ASN A 254 34.58 13.99 -21.05
CA ASN A 254 35.04 13.96 -22.43
C ASN A 254 34.43 15.09 -23.27
N ASP A 255 33.13 15.34 -23.09
CA ASP A 255 32.39 16.41 -23.76
C ASP A 255 32.89 17.79 -23.29
N PHE A 256 33.05 18.03 -21.98
CA PHE A 256 33.64 19.27 -21.45
C PHE A 256 35.07 19.52 -21.94
N ILE A 257 35.93 18.50 -21.99
CA ILE A 257 37.30 18.63 -22.52
C ILE A 257 37.27 18.96 -24.01
N ARG A 258 36.37 18.34 -24.77
CA ARG A 258 36.19 18.63 -26.20
C ARG A 258 35.78 20.09 -26.40
N TYR A 259 34.74 20.55 -25.70
CA TYR A 259 34.25 21.92 -25.83
C TYR A 259 35.24 22.98 -25.32
N SER A 260 36.02 22.69 -24.26
CA SER A 260 37.06 23.62 -23.77
C SER A 260 38.18 23.80 -24.79
N ARG A 261 38.53 22.73 -25.53
CA ARG A 261 39.53 22.81 -26.62
C ARG A 261 38.97 23.54 -27.84
N ASP A 262 37.69 23.32 -28.15
CA ASP A 262 37.04 23.99 -29.27
C ASP A 262 36.96 25.52 -29.02
N GLU A 263 36.69 25.96 -27.78
CA GLU A 263 36.73 27.39 -27.38
C GLU A 263 38.12 28.05 -27.53
N GLU A 264 39.22 27.30 -27.38
CA GLU A 264 40.58 27.80 -27.57
C GLU A 264 40.99 27.90 -29.07
N SER A 265 40.20 27.34 -30.00
CA SER A 265 40.65 26.98 -31.35
C SER A 265 40.04 27.73 -32.54
N SER A 266 39.29 28.82 -32.34
CA SER A 266 38.84 29.86 -33.31
C SER A 266 37.33 29.93 -33.66
N GLU A 267 36.94 31.15 -34.06
CA GLU A 267 35.62 31.81 -34.11
C GLU A 267 34.55 31.24 -35.07
N ASP A 268 34.73 30.04 -35.65
CA ASP A 268 33.87 29.54 -36.75
C ASP A 268 33.38 28.07 -36.63
N GLN A 269 33.51 27.43 -35.45
CA GLN A 269 32.92 26.09 -35.26
C GLN A 269 31.50 26.17 -34.68
N GLU A 270 30.52 25.66 -35.45
CA GLU A 270 29.14 25.50 -35.03
C GLU A 270 29.08 24.72 -33.71
N GLU A 271 28.53 25.34 -32.65
CA GLU A 271 28.32 24.66 -31.37
C GLU A 271 27.48 23.39 -31.62
N THR A 272 27.97 22.21 -31.26
CA THR A 272 27.23 20.93 -31.47
C THR A 272 26.77 20.35 -30.14
N GLY A 273 25.67 19.59 -30.14
CA GLY A 273 25.17 18.88 -28.96
C GLY A 273 24.39 19.75 -27.97
N TRP A 274 24.49 19.48 -26.66
CA TRP A 274 23.62 20.12 -25.68
C TRP A 274 23.87 21.64 -25.52
N LYS A 275 25.10 22.14 -25.74
CA LYS A 275 25.39 23.58 -25.70
C LYS A 275 24.62 24.35 -26.79
N TYR A 276 24.42 23.73 -27.96
CA TYR A 276 23.75 24.32 -29.12
C TYR A 276 22.28 24.66 -28.88
N ILE A 277 21.61 23.90 -28.01
CA ILE A 277 20.18 24.05 -27.72
C ILE A 277 19.89 24.98 -26.53
N HIS A 278 20.89 25.73 -26.03
CA HIS A 278 20.74 26.66 -24.90
C HIS A 278 19.55 27.62 -25.04
N GLY A 279 19.23 28.02 -26.27
CA GLY A 279 18.09 28.89 -26.60
C GLY A 279 16.71 28.24 -26.58
N ASP A 280 16.59 26.91 -26.49
CA ASP A 280 15.30 26.19 -26.55
C ASP A 280 15.03 25.28 -25.34
N VAL A 281 16.05 24.97 -24.54
CA VAL A 281 15.95 24.01 -23.40
C VAL A 281 14.94 24.43 -22.32
N PHE A 282 14.86 25.73 -22.03
CA PHE A 282 13.95 26.27 -21.01
C PHE A 282 12.58 26.66 -21.56
N ARG A 283 12.26 26.26 -22.79
CA ARG A 283 10.94 26.48 -23.37
C ARG A 283 9.88 25.72 -22.58
N PHE A 284 8.84 26.43 -22.18
CA PHE A 284 7.79 25.84 -21.35
C PHE A 284 7.05 24.69 -22.05
N PRO A 285 6.65 23.65 -21.31
CA PRO A 285 6.03 22.47 -21.87
C PRO A 285 4.64 22.77 -22.44
N LYS A 286 4.25 21.99 -23.44
CA LYS A 286 2.86 21.90 -23.91
C LYS A 286 1.97 21.44 -22.75
N HIS A 287 0.76 21.99 -22.63
CA HIS A 287 -0.18 21.71 -21.52
C HIS A 287 0.37 21.98 -20.11
N LYS A 288 0.87 23.20 -19.88
CA LYS A 288 1.41 23.70 -18.61
C LYS A 288 0.57 23.32 -17.36
N SER A 289 -0.77 23.35 -17.46
CA SER A 289 -1.66 23.02 -16.33
C SER A 289 -1.63 21.53 -15.96
N LEU A 290 -1.65 20.62 -16.94
CA LEU A 290 -1.56 19.19 -16.64
C LEU A 290 -0.20 18.86 -16.05
N PHE A 291 0.85 19.48 -16.59
CA PHE A 291 2.22 19.30 -16.12
C PHE A 291 2.37 19.70 -14.65
N SER A 292 1.91 20.89 -14.26
CA SER A 292 1.94 21.34 -12.87
C SER A 292 1.08 20.50 -11.94
N ALA A 293 -0.08 20.03 -12.40
CA ALA A 293 -0.94 19.15 -11.62
C ALA A 293 -0.31 17.78 -11.34
N VAL A 294 0.36 17.18 -12.35
CA VAL A 294 1.12 15.92 -12.20
C VAL A 294 2.22 16.07 -11.15
N ILE A 295 3.02 17.14 -11.24
CA ILE A 295 4.10 17.41 -10.28
C ILE A 295 3.56 17.69 -8.88
N GLY A 296 2.43 18.39 -8.76
CA GLY A 296 1.78 18.64 -7.47
C GLY A 296 1.29 17.36 -6.82
N SER A 297 0.52 16.56 -7.56
CA SER A 297 -0.01 15.28 -7.08
C SER A 297 1.12 14.29 -6.75
N GLY A 298 2.18 14.21 -7.56
CA GLY A 298 3.31 13.34 -7.28
C GLY A 298 4.13 13.78 -6.07
N THR A 299 4.26 15.10 -5.82
CA THR A 299 4.91 15.61 -4.61
C THR A 299 4.08 15.28 -3.36
N GLN A 300 2.74 15.36 -3.44
CA GLN A 300 1.85 14.95 -2.34
C GLN A 300 2.02 13.46 -2.01
N LEU A 301 2.01 12.60 -3.02
CA LEU A 301 2.17 11.16 -2.83
C LEU A 301 3.55 10.80 -2.28
N LEU A 302 4.60 11.50 -2.72
CA LEU A 302 5.94 11.35 -2.15
C LEU A 302 5.98 11.73 -0.66
N ALA A 303 5.36 12.86 -0.30
CA ALA A 303 5.28 13.29 1.10
C ALA A 303 4.47 12.31 1.96
N LEU A 304 3.32 11.83 1.44
CA LEU A 304 2.50 10.81 2.08
C LEU A 304 3.31 9.54 2.37
N ALA A 305 4.01 9.01 1.36
CA ALA A 305 4.84 7.82 1.51
C ALA A 305 5.92 8.03 2.58
N MET A 306 6.63 9.16 2.56
CA MET A 306 7.64 9.50 3.57
C MET A 306 7.05 9.57 4.98
N PHE A 307 5.90 10.21 5.17
CA PHE A 307 5.25 10.28 6.49
C PHE A 307 4.82 8.89 6.99
N ILE A 308 4.26 8.06 6.12
CA ILE A 308 3.88 6.68 6.48
C ILE A 308 5.10 5.88 6.90
N PHE A 309 6.21 5.95 6.16
CA PHE A 309 7.44 5.27 6.56
C PHE A 309 8.02 5.77 7.88
N LEU A 310 7.98 7.07 8.14
CA LEU A 310 8.42 7.62 9.42
C LEU A 310 7.58 7.08 10.59
N LEU A 311 6.25 7.01 10.44
CA LEU A 311 5.38 6.41 11.46
C LEU A 311 5.63 4.90 11.63
N ALA A 312 5.95 4.20 10.54
CA ALA A 312 6.30 2.79 10.59
C ALA A 312 7.61 2.54 11.37
N ILE A 313 8.62 3.39 11.20
CA ILE A 313 9.90 3.31 11.93
C ILE A 313 9.71 3.63 13.42
N VAL A 314 8.83 4.57 13.76
CA VAL A 314 8.47 4.87 15.16
C VAL A 314 7.74 3.69 15.82
N GLY A 315 7.23 2.73 15.04
CA GLY A 315 6.53 1.55 15.55
C GLY A 315 5.05 1.78 15.79
N VAL A 316 4.42 2.76 15.11
CA VAL A 316 2.97 3.02 15.23
C VAL A 316 2.15 1.86 14.64
N PHE A 317 2.66 1.21 13.60
CA PHE A 317 2.02 0.05 12.97
C PHE A 317 2.49 -1.24 13.64
N TYR A 318 1.88 -1.59 14.78
CA TYR A 318 2.05 -2.92 15.34
C TYR A 318 1.27 -3.95 14.50
N PRO A 319 1.84 -5.15 14.22
CA PRO A 319 1.09 -6.22 13.60
C PRO A 319 -0.13 -6.49 14.48
N TYR A 320 -1.33 -6.40 13.89
CA TYR A 320 -2.65 -6.57 14.52
C TYR A 320 -3.23 -5.41 15.32
N ASN A 321 -2.62 -4.22 15.32
CA ASN A 321 -3.37 -3.03 15.74
C ASN A 321 -4.37 -2.66 14.64
N ARG A 322 -5.65 -2.99 14.85
CA ARG A 322 -6.66 -3.05 13.79
C ARG A 322 -6.85 -1.69 13.12
N GLY A 323 -6.82 -1.68 11.78
CA GLY A 323 -7.16 -0.49 11.00
C GLY A 323 -6.22 0.71 11.12
N VAL A 324 -5.19 0.68 11.97
CA VAL A 324 -4.33 1.86 12.22
C VAL A 324 -3.64 2.35 10.95
N PHE A 325 -3.21 1.44 10.09
CA PHE A 325 -2.64 1.78 8.79
C PHE A 325 -3.61 2.56 7.90
N PHE A 326 -4.85 2.08 7.73
CA PHE A 326 -5.87 2.77 6.95
C PHE A 326 -6.27 4.10 7.59
N THR A 327 -6.34 4.16 8.92
CA THR A 327 -6.64 5.39 9.65
C THR A 327 -5.56 6.44 9.42
N ALA A 328 -4.28 6.04 9.48
CA ALA A 328 -3.14 6.92 9.18
C ALA A 328 -3.20 7.44 7.73
N LEU A 329 -3.54 6.60 6.76
CA LEU A 329 -3.72 7.03 5.37
C LEU A 329 -4.83 8.07 5.22
N VAL A 330 -6.00 7.85 5.84
CA VAL A 330 -7.14 8.77 5.78
C VAL A 330 -6.83 10.12 6.44
N VAL A 331 -5.95 10.15 7.44
CA VAL A 331 -5.56 11.39 8.13
C VAL A 331 -4.42 12.12 7.40
N ILE A 332 -3.37 11.42 6.97
CA ILE A 332 -2.17 12.03 6.38
C ILE A 332 -2.42 12.50 4.95
N TYR A 333 -3.29 11.82 4.19
CA TYR A 333 -3.61 12.21 2.83
C TYR A 333 -4.22 13.64 2.73
N PRO A 334 -5.25 13.99 3.52
CA PRO A 334 -5.73 15.38 3.62
C PRO A 334 -4.66 16.35 4.10
N LEU A 335 -3.85 16.01 5.11
CA LEU A 335 -2.81 16.91 5.64
C LEU A 335 -1.74 17.25 4.61
N THR A 336 -1.38 16.30 3.74
CA THR A 336 -0.38 16.51 2.68
C THR A 336 -0.94 17.24 1.45
N SER A 337 -2.26 17.43 1.33
CA SER A 337 -2.90 18.11 0.18
C SER A 337 -2.45 19.56 0.01
N GLY A 338 -2.10 20.26 1.09
CA GLY A 338 -1.54 21.61 1.02
C GLY A 338 -0.20 21.67 0.27
N ILE A 339 0.62 20.62 0.36
CA ILE A 339 1.89 20.50 -0.37
C ILE A 339 1.62 20.37 -1.88
N ALA A 340 0.58 19.60 -2.24
CA ALA A 340 0.12 19.46 -3.63
C ALA A 340 -0.30 20.82 -4.21
N GLY A 341 -1.14 21.56 -3.47
CA GLY A 341 -1.66 22.86 -3.90
C GLY A 341 -0.55 23.90 -4.06
N TYR A 342 0.38 23.95 -3.10
CA TYR A 342 1.54 24.84 -3.14
C TYR A 342 2.43 24.57 -4.35
N THR A 343 2.84 23.31 -4.53
CA THR A 343 3.78 22.95 -5.60
C THR A 343 3.15 23.07 -6.99
N ALA A 344 1.89 22.68 -7.16
CA ALA A 344 1.18 22.83 -8.43
C ALA A 344 0.97 24.31 -8.80
N SER A 345 0.52 25.14 -7.86
CA SER A 345 0.21 26.55 -8.15
C SER A 345 1.46 27.38 -8.39
N ASN A 346 2.52 27.15 -7.59
CA ASN A 346 3.80 27.82 -7.75
C ASN A 346 4.43 27.48 -9.11
N LEU A 347 4.51 26.19 -9.47
CA LEU A 347 5.04 25.79 -10.77
C LEU A 347 4.18 26.30 -11.93
N TYR A 348 2.86 26.28 -11.81
CA TYR A 348 1.98 26.77 -12.87
C TYR A 348 2.17 28.26 -13.16
N LEU A 349 2.34 29.08 -12.12
CA LEU A 349 2.61 30.51 -12.26
C LEU A 349 4.01 30.78 -12.79
N GLN A 350 5.01 30.00 -12.36
CA GLN A 350 6.37 30.02 -12.92
C GLN A 350 6.38 29.74 -14.43
N LEU A 351 5.46 28.90 -14.91
CA LEU A 351 5.27 28.63 -16.34
C LEU A 351 4.37 29.68 -17.03
N GLU A 352 4.10 30.85 -16.43
CA GLU A 352 3.22 31.90 -16.96
C GLU A 352 1.75 31.46 -17.14
N GLY A 353 1.26 30.58 -16.26
CA GLY A 353 -0.13 30.17 -16.24
C GLY A 353 -1.05 31.20 -15.55
N THR A 354 -2.16 31.57 -16.17
CA THR A 354 -3.10 32.57 -15.62
C THR A 354 -4.20 31.96 -14.75
N ASN A 355 -4.73 30.80 -15.15
CA ASN A 355 -5.90 30.15 -14.54
C ASN A 355 -5.55 29.18 -13.40
N TRP A 356 -4.93 29.69 -12.33
CA TRP A 356 -4.43 28.87 -11.21
C TRP A 356 -5.53 28.06 -10.49
N VAL A 357 -6.78 28.56 -10.43
CA VAL A 357 -7.92 27.84 -9.83
C VAL A 357 -8.25 26.55 -10.59
N ARG A 358 -8.26 26.61 -11.92
CA ARG A 358 -8.50 25.43 -12.77
C ARG A 358 -7.38 24.40 -12.62
N ASN A 359 -6.14 24.88 -12.52
CA ASN A 359 -4.99 24.03 -12.25
C ASN A 359 -5.10 23.34 -10.88
N LEU A 360 -5.56 24.06 -9.86
CA LEU A 360 -5.74 23.50 -8.53
C LEU A 360 -6.82 22.42 -8.49
N LEU A 361 -7.96 22.66 -9.15
CA LEU A 361 -9.02 21.66 -9.29
C LEU A 361 -8.53 20.42 -10.04
N LEU A 362 -7.79 20.60 -11.13
CA LEU A 362 -7.16 19.49 -11.84
C LEU A 362 -6.21 18.70 -10.93
N THR A 363 -5.40 19.39 -10.12
CA THR A 363 -4.47 18.76 -9.17
C THR A 363 -5.21 17.88 -8.16
N GLY A 364 -6.30 18.37 -7.58
CA GLY A 364 -7.11 17.61 -6.63
C GLY A 364 -7.81 16.40 -7.27
N CYS A 365 -8.27 16.52 -8.52
CA CYS A 365 -8.97 15.44 -9.21
C CYS A 365 -8.05 14.42 -9.89
N LEU A 366 -6.77 14.74 -10.13
CA LEU A 366 -5.87 13.90 -10.94
C LEU A 366 -5.68 12.50 -10.35
N PHE A 367 -5.43 12.41 -9.04
CA PHE A 367 -5.31 11.12 -8.33
C PHE A 367 -6.62 10.70 -7.67
N CYS A 368 -7.34 11.62 -7.00
CA CYS A 368 -8.59 11.29 -6.32
C CYS A 368 -9.69 10.82 -7.29
N GLY A 369 -9.77 11.37 -8.50
CA GLY A 369 -10.82 11.05 -9.47
C GLY A 369 -10.77 9.59 -9.89
N PRO A 370 -9.66 9.11 -10.49
CA PRO A 370 -9.49 7.69 -10.81
C PRO A 370 -9.66 6.78 -9.59
N LEU A 371 -9.09 7.13 -8.43
CA LEU A 371 -9.23 6.35 -7.20
C LEU A 371 -10.70 6.22 -6.78
N PHE A 372 -11.47 7.31 -6.83
CA PHE A 372 -12.89 7.32 -6.49
C PHE A 372 -13.72 6.49 -7.46
N LEU A 373 -13.43 6.56 -8.77
CA LEU A 373 -14.11 5.75 -9.78
C LEU A 373 -13.84 4.26 -9.59
N THR A 374 -12.58 3.89 -9.37
CA THR A 374 -12.21 2.50 -9.05
C THR A 374 -12.88 2.05 -7.76
N PHE A 375 -12.86 2.88 -6.72
CA PHE A 375 -13.55 2.59 -5.46
C PHE A 375 -15.05 2.36 -5.67
N CYS A 376 -15.75 3.21 -6.42
CA CYS A 376 -17.17 3.04 -6.69
C CYS A 376 -17.47 1.73 -7.43
N PHE A 377 -16.64 1.38 -8.42
CA PHE A 377 -16.75 0.12 -9.13
C PHE A 377 -16.53 -1.08 -8.19
N LEU A 378 -15.44 -1.10 -7.42
CA LEU A 378 -15.13 -2.19 -6.50
C LEU A 378 -16.15 -2.33 -5.37
N ASN A 379 -16.63 -1.21 -4.83
CA ASN A 379 -17.68 -1.23 -3.82
C ASN A 379 -19.01 -1.77 -4.38
N THR A 380 -19.33 -1.49 -5.65
CA THR A 380 -20.50 -2.08 -6.32
C THR A 380 -20.34 -3.60 -6.47
N VAL A 381 -19.16 -4.08 -6.83
CA VAL A 381 -18.85 -5.52 -6.88
C VAL A 381 -18.97 -6.14 -5.48
N ALA A 382 -18.43 -5.49 -4.43
CA ALA A 382 -18.54 -5.98 -3.06
C ALA A 382 -19.98 -6.11 -2.58
N ILE A 383 -20.83 -5.12 -2.90
CA ILE A 383 -22.26 -5.14 -2.59
C ILE A 383 -22.95 -6.29 -3.34
N ALA A 384 -22.63 -6.51 -4.62
CA ALA A 384 -23.22 -7.59 -5.41
C ALA A 384 -22.92 -8.99 -4.82
N TYR A 385 -21.77 -9.16 -4.17
CA TYR A 385 -21.38 -10.39 -3.49
C TYR A 385 -21.78 -10.43 -2.00
N ASN A 386 -22.37 -9.37 -1.43
CA ASN A 386 -22.60 -9.22 0.02
C ASN A 386 -21.33 -9.40 0.88
N ALA A 387 -20.18 -8.98 0.36
CA ALA A 387 -18.92 -9.09 1.08
C ALA A 387 -18.79 -8.03 2.18
N THR A 388 -18.10 -8.36 3.26
CA THR A 388 -17.74 -7.45 4.37
C THR A 388 -16.84 -6.29 3.93
N ALA A 389 -16.10 -6.48 2.84
CA ALA A 389 -15.34 -5.42 2.15
C ALA A 389 -16.22 -4.30 1.58
N ALA A 390 -17.55 -4.51 1.46
CA ALA A 390 -18.48 -3.45 1.07
C ALA A 390 -18.55 -2.39 2.17
N LEU A 391 -18.26 -1.14 1.80
CA LEU A 391 -18.36 -0.01 2.72
C LEU A 391 -19.81 0.48 2.82
N PRO A 392 -20.36 0.63 4.03
CA PRO A 392 -21.66 1.25 4.23
C PRO A 392 -21.69 2.69 3.71
N ILE A 393 -22.88 3.14 3.29
CA ILE A 393 -23.09 4.52 2.79
C ILE A 393 -22.65 5.57 3.82
N GLY A 394 -22.88 5.31 5.11
CA GLY A 394 -22.45 6.21 6.19
C GLY A 394 -20.94 6.45 6.18
N THR A 395 -20.12 5.41 6.02
CA THR A 395 -18.66 5.51 5.95
C THR A 395 -18.21 6.29 4.71
N ILE A 396 -18.86 6.04 3.57
CA ILE A 396 -18.58 6.77 2.32
C ILE A 396 -18.85 8.27 2.50
N LEU A 397 -19.97 8.64 3.15
CA LEU A 397 -20.28 10.03 3.46
C LEU A 397 -19.25 10.66 4.39
N VAL A 398 -18.75 9.94 5.40
CA VAL A 398 -17.69 10.42 6.29
C VAL A 398 -16.40 10.70 5.50
N ILE A 399 -15.99 9.80 4.61
CA ILE A 399 -14.78 9.99 3.78
C ILE A 399 -14.96 11.19 2.83
N LEU A 400 -16.14 11.34 2.22
CA LEU A 400 -16.46 12.49 1.38
C LEU A 400 -16.45 13.81 2.17
N LEU A 401 -16.96 13.80 3.41
CA LEU A 401 -16.92 14.96 4.30
C LEU A 401 -15.48 15.32 4.69
N ILE A 402 -14.64 14.35 5.01
CA ILE A 402 -13.20 14.60 5.27
C ILE A 402 -12.55 15.22 4.03
N TRP A 403 -12.85 14.71 2.84
CA TRP A 403 -12.32 15.27 1.60
C TRP A 403 -12.80 16.72 1.35
N MET A 404 -14.10 16.98 1.53
CA MET A 404 -14.70 18.30 1.31
C MET A 404 -14.28 19.34 2.36
N LEU A 405 -14.20 18.96 3.64
CA LEU A 405 -13.98 19.88 4.77
C LEU A 405 -12.51 20.03 5.13
N VAL A 406 -11.66 19.05 4.81
CA VAL A 406 -10.23 19.08 5.15
C VAL A 406 -9.39 19.15 3.89
N THR A 407 -9.49 18.17 3.00
CA THR A 407 -8.60 18.08 1.82
C THR A 407 -8.77 19.28 0.89
N SER A 408 -10.00 19.65 0.52
CA SER A 408 -10.23 20.75 -0.42
C SER A 408 -9.79 22.12 0.13
N PRO A 409 -10.11 22.51 1.38
CA PRO A 409 -9.61 23.75 1.96
C PRO A 409 -8.08 23.79 2.11
N LEU A 410 -7.45 22.70 2.57
CA LEU A 410 -5.99 22.65 2.68
C LEU A 410 -5.30 22.74 1.31
N LEU A 411 -5.87 22.10 0.29
CA LEU A 411 -5.42 22.23 -1.10
C LEU A 411 -5.49 23.69 -1.58
N VAL A 412 -6.60 24.39 -1.30
CA VAL A 412 -6.78 25.82 -1.64
C VAL A 412 -5.82 26.71 -0.88
N LEU A 413 -5.65 26.51 0.43
CA LEU A 413 -4.69 27.25 1.25
C LEU A 413 -3.27 27.07 0.72
N GLY A 414 -2.89 25.84 0.39
CA GLY A 414 -1.62 25.54 -0.27
C GLY A 414 -1.48 26.26 -1.61
N GLY A 415 -2.54 26.25 -2.43
CA GLY A 415 -2.57 26.95 -3.71
C GLY A 415 -2.42 28.47 -3.59
N VAL A 416 -3.09 29.09 -2.62
CA VAL A 416 -2.95 30.53 -2.33
C VAL A 416 -1.54 30.85 -1.83
N ALA A 417 -0.97 30.03 -0.95
CA ALA A 417 0.42 30.18 -0.51
C ALA A 417 1.40 30.05 -1.70
N GLY A 418 1.16 29.10 -2.60
CA GLY A 418 1.96 28.93 -3.82
C GLY A 418 1.85 30.12 -4.76
N LYS A 419 0.65 30.70 -4.88
CA LYS A 419 0.41 31.91 -5.68
C LYS A 419 1.10 33.15 -5.13
N ASN A 420 1.11 33.31 -3.81
CA ASN A 420 1.70 34.46 -3.16
C ASN A 420 3.23 34.36 -3.05
N SER A 421 3.80 33.17 -3.31
CA SER A 421 5.23 32.97 -3.48
C SER A 421 5.65 33.66 -4.77
N LYS A 422 6.18 34.89 -4.69
CA LYS A 422 6.63 35.72 -5.83
C LYS A 422 7.88 35.14 -6.52
N VAL A 423 7.85 33.88 -6.90
CA VAL A 423 8.99 33.18 -7.49
C VAL A 423 8.82 33.18 -9.00
N GLU A 424 9.60 34.02 -9.68
CA GLU A 424 9.75 33.96 -11.12
C GLU A 424 10.59 32.75 -11.52
N PHE A 425 10.30 32.18 -12.69
CA PHE A 425 11.13 31.12 -13.23
C PHE A 425 12.44 31.71 -13.77
N HIS A 426 13.49 31.68 -12.95
CA HIS A 426 14.83 32.06 -13.39
C HIS A 426 15.43 30.97 -14.29
N ALA A 427 15.30 31.16 -15.61
CA ALA A 427 16.01 30.37 -16.60
C ALA A 427 17.46 30.89 -16.73
N PRO A 428 18.49 30.01 -16.66
CA PRO A 428 19.88 30.40 -16.91
C PRO A 428 20.11 31.03 -18.29
N CYS A 429 19.36 30.59 -19.30
CA CYS A 429 19.50 31.06 -20.68
C CYS A 429 18.17 31.61 -21.20
N ARG A 430 18.22 32.68 -22.00
CA ARG A 430 17.05 33.26 -22.64
C ARG A 430 16.57 32.38 -23.80
N THR A 431 15.26 32.23 -23.94
CA THR A 431 14.67 31.46 -25.03
C THR A 431 14.60 32.25 -26.34
N THR A 432 14.88 31.58 -27.46
CA THR A 432 14.75 32.12 -28.82
C THR A 432 13.27 32.18 -29.24
N LYS A 433 12.98 32.99 -30.27
CA LYS A 433 11.60 33.19 -30.74
C LYS A 433 11.01 31.97 -31.45
N TYR A 434 11.82 31.25 -32.22
CA TYR A 434 11.40 30.10 -33.02
C TYR A 434 12.08 28.83 -32.50
N PRO A 435 11.31 27.73 -32.31
CA PRO A 435 11.90 26.46 -31.91
C PRO A 435 12.78 25.93 -33.03
N ARG A 436 13.97 25.43 -32.67
CA ARG A 436 14.78 24.64 -33.58
C ARG A 436 14.10 23.31 -33.94
N GLU A 437 14.34 22.84 -35.16
CA GLU A 437 13.87 21.55 -35.63
C GLU A 437 14.66 20.43 -34.96
N ILE A 438 13.97 19.39 -34.49
CA ILE A 438 14.58 18.26 -33.79
C ILE A 438 15.13 17.29 -34.85
N PRO A 439 16.40 16.88 -34.79
CA PRO A 439 16.97 15.95 -35.76
C PRO A 439 16.25 14.59 -35.73
N GLN A 440 16.18 13.91 -36.88
CA GLN A 440 15.59 12.57 -36.93
C GLN A 440 16.45 11.57 -36.16
N LEU A 441 15.92 11.09 -35.04
CA LEU A 441 16.58 10.13 -34.18
C LEU A 441 16.31 8.68 -34.65
N PRO A 442 17.28 7.77 -34.52
CA PRO A 442 17.03 6.34 -34.69
C PRO A 442 15.92 5.84 -33.76
N TRP A 443 15.18 4.82 -34.17
CA TRP A 443 14.01 4.31 -33.45
C TRP A 443 14.28 4.02 -31.96
N TYR A 444 15.46 3.48 -31.62
CA TYR A 444 15.85 3.13 -30.25
C TYR A 444 16.10 4.34 -29.33
N ARG A 445 16.25 5.54 -29.89
CA ARG A 445 16.34 6.81 -29.14
C ARG A 445 14.99 7.52 -29.02
N GLY A 446 13.92 6.92 -29.54
CA GLY A 446 12.56 7.43 -29.37
C GLY A 446 12.09 7.36 -27.90
N THR A 447 10.97 8.03 -27.62
CA THR A 447 10.42 8.14 -26.26
C THR A 447 10.04 6.78 -25.65
N ILE A 448 9.41 5.88 -26.42
CA ILE A 448 8.93 4.58 -25.90
C ILE A 448 10.09 3.66 -25.48
N PRO A 449 11.13 3.42 -26.31
CA PRO A 449 12.29 2.62 -25.89
C PRO A 449 13.05 3.24 -24.71
N GLN A 450 13.16 4.57 -24.64
CA GLN A 450 13.76 5.25 -23.50
C GLN A 450 12.94 5.04 -22.21
N MET A 451 11.61 5.12 -22.28
CA MET A 451 10.73 4.82 -21.14
C MET A 451 10.88 3.37 -20.67
N ALA A 452 10.96 2.42 -21.60
CA ALA A 452 11.15 1.01 -21.27
C ALA A 452 12.50 0.78 -20.55
N MET A 453 13.59 1.33 -21.08
CA MET A 453 14.91 1.25 -20.45
C MET A 453 14.92 1.95 -19.08
N ALA A 454 14.29 3.12 -18.97
CA ALA A 454 14.23 3.91 -17.75
C ALA A 454 13.50 3.18 -16.62
N GLY A 455 12.42 2.45 -16.94
CA GLY A 455 11.56 1.80 -15.96
C GLY A 455 12.04 0.42 -15.54
N PHE A 456 12.72 -0.31 -16.43
CA PHE A 456 13.21 -1.67 -16.17
C PHE A 456 14.27 -1.71 -15.06
N LEU A 457 15.18 -0.74 -15.05
CA LEU A 457 16.30 -0.71 -14.09
C LEU A 457 15.87 -0.40 -12.64
N PRO A 458 15.01 0.59 -12.34
CA PRO A 458 14.44 0.73 -11.00
C PRO A 458 13.57 -0.46 -10.61
N PHE A 459 12.85 -1.07 -11.57
CA PHE A 459 12.04 -2.26 -11.31
C PHE A 459 12.91 -3.47 -10.89
N SER A 460 14.05 -3.71 -11.55
CA SER A 460 14.95 -4.80 -11.20
C SER A 460 15.58 -4.64 -9.81
N ALA A 461 15.65 -3.42 -9.27
CA ALA A 461 16.10 -3.18 -7.90
C ALA A 461 15.04 -3.55 -6.84
N ILE A 462 13.75 -3.54 -7.18
CA ILE A 462 12.64 -3.68 -6.21
C ILE A 462 11.82 -4.97 -6.35
N TYR A 463 11.98 -5.76 -7.42
CA TYR A 463 11.07 -6.87 -7.74
C TYR A 463 10.98 -7.94 -6.63
N LEU A 464 12.07 -8.21 -5.90
CA LEU A 464 12.06 -9.16 -4.79
C LEU A 464 11.23 -8.66 -3.61
N GLU A 465 11.38 -7.39 -3.25
CA GLU A 465 10.58 -6.78 -2.18
C GLU A 465 9.11 -6.66 -2.59
N LEU A 466 8.85 -6.35 -3.86
CA LEU A 466 7.50 -6.30 -4.40
C LEU A 466 6.77 -7.65 -4.27
N TYR A 467 7.47 -8.77 -4.47
CA TYR A 467 6.91 -10.11 -4.23
C TYR A 467 6.45 -10.29 -2.78
N TYR A 468 7.25 -9.85 -1.82
CA TYR A 468 6.92 -9.96 -0.40
C TYR A 468 5.78 -9.03 0.01
N ILE A 469 5.74 -7.81 -0.55
CA ILE A 469 4.62 -6.90 -0.38
C ILE A 469 3.34 -7.55 -0.91
N PHE A 470 3.38 -8.15 -2.11
CA PHE A 470 2.20 -8.78 -2.69
C PHE A 470 1.75 -10.00 -1.88
N ALA A 471 2.69 -10.83 -1.43
CA ALA A 471 2.38 -11.97 -0.57
C ALA A 471 1.81 -11.55 0.79
N SER A 472 2.05 -10.30 1.23
CA SER A 472 1.54 -9.78 2.49
C SER A 472 0.23 -9.01 2.37
N VAL A 473 0.08 -8.19 1.33
CA VAL A 473 -1.15 -7.42 1.08
C VAL A 473 -2.26 -8.33 0.54
N TRP A 474 -1.90 -9.29 -0.34
CA TRP A 474 -2.83 -10.18 -1.03
C TRP A 474 -2.66 -11.64 -0.60
N GLY A 475 -2.07 -11.88 0.57
CA GLY A 475 -1.95 -13.20 1.16
C GLY A 475 -1.95 -13.10 2.69
N HIS A 476 -1.72 -14.24 3.36
CA HIS A 476 -1.78 -14.33 4.83
C HIS A 476 -0.43 -14.14 5.51
N LYS A 477 0.62 -13.77 4.76
CA LYS A 477 1.95 -13.54 5.33
C LYS A 477 2.00 -12.12 5.90
N LEU A 478 2.44 -11.93 7.13
CA LEU A 478 2.68 -10.56 7.62
C LEU A 478 4.07 -10.11 7.18
N TYR A 479 4.18 -8.87 6.73
CA TYR A 479 5.47 -8.21 6.53
C TYR A 479 5.70 -7.21 7.65
N THR A 480 6.54 -7.57 8.63
CA THR A 480 6.78 -6.77 9.85
C THR A 480 8.02 -5.90 9.78
N ILE A 481 8.85 -6.03 8.73
CA ILE A 481 10.15 -5.35 8.66
C ILE A 481 10.07 -4.02 7.88
N TYR A 482 9.31 -3.07 8.42
CA TYR A 482 9.10 -1.75 7.80
C TYR A 482 10.39 -0.96 7.55
N SER A 483 11.43 -1.15 8.39
CA SER A 483 12.73 -0.50 8.23
C SER A 483 13.41 -0.87 6.92
N ILE A 484 13.29 -2.13 6.48
CA ILE A 484 13.86 -2.58 5.21
C ILE A 484 13.12 -1.92 4.04
N LEU A 485 11.78 -1.92 4.10
CA LEU A 485 10.96 -1.34 3.07
C LEU A 485 11.26 0.15 2.87
N PHE A 486 11.55 0.88 3.95
CA PHE A 486 11.98 2.28 3.86
C PHE A 486 13.33 2.45 3.16
N ILE A 487 14.34 1.63 3.49
CA ILE A 487 15.66 1.68 2.83
C ILE A 487 15.50 1.43 1.32
N VAL A 488 14.72 0.42 0.95
CA VAL A 488 14.44 0.06 -0.45
C VAL A 488 13.70 1.20 -1.16
N PHE A 489 12.79 1.87 -0.48
CA PHE A 489 12.09 3.05 -1.01
C PHE A 489 13.04 4.22 -1.29
N ILE A 490 13.99 4.51 -0.40
CA ILE A 490 15.02 5.54 -0.62
C ILE A 490 15.93 5.17 -1.80
N ILE A 491 16.35 3.91 -1.86
CA ILE A 491 17.12 3.36 -2.97
C ILE A 491 16.38 3.56 -4.30
N LEU A 492 15.07 3.25 -4.34
CA LEU A 492 14.23 3.43 -5.53
C LEU A 492 14.24 4.90 -5.99
N ILE A 493 14.06 5.85 -5.07
CA ILE A 493 14.09 7.29 -5.39
C ILE A 493 15.44 7.69 -6.01
N ILE A 494 16.55 7.23 -5.42
CA ILE A 494 17.90 7.56 -5.91
C ILE A 494 18.13 6.98 -7.30
N VAL A 495 17.79 5.70 -7.52
CA VAL A 495 17.98 5.04 -8.82
C VAL A 495 17.13 5.69 -9.91
N THR A 496 15.85 5.99 -9.62
CA THR A 496 14.98 6.72 -10.54
C THR A 496 15.53 8.09 -10.88
N ALA A 497 15.95 8.88 -9.89
CA ALA A 497 16.56 10.19 -10.11
C ALA A 497 17.81 10.09 -10.99
N PHE A 498 18.65 9.10 -10.75
CA PHE A 498 19.91 8.94 -11.47
C PHE A 498 19.72 8.55 -12.93
N ILE A 499 18.84 7.58 -13.19
CA ILE A 499 18.54 7.11 -14.56
C ILE A 499 17.86 8.20 -15.37
N THR A 500 16.90 8.91 -14.77
CA THR A 500 16.23 10.02 -15.46
C THR A 500 17.20 11.13 -15.83
N VAL A 501 18.12 11.51 -14.95
CA VAL A 501 19.19 12.47 -15.26
C VAL A 501 20.04 11.99 -16.43
N ALA A 502 20.53 10.75 -16.39
CA ALA A 502 21.36 10.19 -17.46
C ALA A 502 20.65 10.17 -18.83
N LEU A 503 19.37 9.80 -18.86
CA LEU A 503 18.58 9.79 -20.10
C LEU A 503 18.26 11.20 -20.59
N THR A 504 17.98 12.15 -19.69
CA THR A 504 17.83 13.54 -20.08
C THR A 504 19.12 14.12 -20.65
N TYR A 505 20.28 13.73 -20.14
CA TYR A 505 21.56 14.13 -20.72
C TYR A 505 21.73 13.58 -22.14
N PHE A 506 21.51 12.28 -22.36
CA PHE A 506 21.60 11.70 -23.69
C PHE A 506 20.59 12.28 -24.69
N GLN A 507 19.41 12.69 -24.21
CA GLN A 507 18.43 13.40 -25.03
C GLN A 507 18.97 14.79 -25.45
N LEU A 508 19.47 15.57 -24.50
CA LEU A 508 20.00 16.91 -24.77
C LEU A 508 21.26 16.86 -25.66
N ALA A 509 22.12 15.86 -25.46
CA ALA A 509 23.30 15.62 -26.29
C ALA A 509 22.93 15.22 -27.73
N ALA A 510 21.70 14.75 -27.96
CA ALA A 510 21.15 14.48 -29.27
C ALA A 510 20.31 15.64 -29.83
N GLU A 511 20.48 16.84 -29.27
CA GLU A 511 19.86 18.10 -29.71
C GLU A 511 18.33 18.12 -29.62
N ASP A 512 17.77 17.28 -28.75
CA ASP A 512 16.34 17.23 -28.47
C ASP A 512 16.03 18.01 -27.18
N HIS A 513 15.32 19.14 -27.33
CA HIS A 513 14.97 20.05 -26.24
C HIS A 513 13.66 19.69 -25.51
N GLU A 514 12.89 18.70 -25.96
CA GLU A 514 11.58 18.32 -25.37
C GLU A 514 11.74 17.40 -24.13
N TRP A 515 12.57 17.80 -23.16
CA TRP A 515 12.92 16.97 -21.99
C TRP A 515 11.87 17.01 -20.86
N TRP A 516 11.03 18.06 -20.80
CA TRP A 516 10.07 18.28 -19.71
C TRP A 516 9.14 17.09 -19.48
N TRP A 517 8.35 16.71 -20.49
CA TRP A 517 7.44 15.56 -20.39
C TRP A 517 8.20 14.23 -20.35
N ARG A 518 9.29 14.11 -21.12
CA ARG A 518 10.06 12.87 -21.17
C ARG A 518 10.67 12.51 -19.82
N SER A 519 11.16 13.49 -19.05
CA SER A 519 11.68 13.24 -17.70
C SER A 519 10.63 12.64 -16.75
N ILE A 520 9.37 13.11 -16.83
CA ILE A 520 8.25 12.53 -16.08
C ILE A 520 7.95 11.11 -16.57
N LEU A 521 7.84 10.92 -17.89
CA LEU A 521 7.50 9.62 -18.47
C LEU A 521 8.56 8.56 -18.18
N CYS A 522 9.84 8.93 -18.27
CA CYS A 522 10.97 8.05 -17.95
C CYS A 522 11.05 7.76 -16.44
N GLY A 523 10.80 8.73 -15.57
CA GLY A 523 10.78 8.50 -14.12
C GLY A 523 9.60 7.65 -13.68
N GLY A 524 8.42 7.90 -14.24
CA GLY A 524 7.19 7.20 -13.89
C GLY A 524 7.06 5.81 -14.49
N SER A 525 7.80 5.47 -15.55
CA SER A 525 7.60 4.22 -16.31
C SER A 525 7.78 2.95 -15.47
N THR A 526 8.49 3.00 -14.35
CA THR A 526 8.54 1.91 -13.36
C THR A 526 7.14 1.44 -12.93
N GLY A 527 6.15 2.34 -12.85
CA GLY A 527 4.77 1.98 -12.53
C GLY A 527 4.13 1.02 -13.55
N PHE A 528 4.51 1.10 -14.84
CA PHE A 528 4.05 0.15 -15.85
C PHE A 528 4.70 -1.23 -15.68
N PHE A 529 5.98 -1.28 -15.31
CA PHE A 529 6.65 -2.55 -15.02
C PHE A 529 6.05 -3.24 -13.80
N ILE A 530 5.69 -2.49 -12.76
CA ILE A 530 4.95 -3.01 -11.60
C ILE A 530 3.59 -3.58 -12.06
N LEU A 531 2.87 -2.90 -12.97
CA LEU A 531 1.61 -3.41 -13.51
C LEU A 531 1.78 -4.73 -14.30
N PHE A 532 2.83 -4.85 -15.13
CA PHE A 532 3.16 -6.11 -15.80
C PHE A 532 3.52 -7.21 -14.80
N TYR A 533 4.24 -6.87 -13.73
CA TYR A 533 4.52 -7.80 -12.66
C TYR A 533 3.25 -8.24 -11.92
N CYS A 534 2.24 -7.37 -11.78
CA CYS A 534 0.94 -7.76 -11.23
C CYS A 534 0.27 -8.86 -12.07
N LEU A 535 0.32 -8.75 -13.40
CA LEU A 535 -0.18 -9.80 -14.30
C LEU A 535 0.58 -11.11 -14.12
N TYR A 536 1.91 -11.04 -14.06
CA TYR A 536 2.74 -12.23 -13.80
C TYR A 536 2.43 -12.86 -12.44
N TYR A 537 2.34 -12.06 -11.38
CA TYR A 537 2.06 -12.53 -10.04
C TYR A 537 0.69 -13.21 -9.96
N TYR A 538 -0.33 -12.57 -10.53
CA TYR A 538 -1.70 -13.08 -10.51
C TYR A 538 -1.82 -14.47 -11.19
N HIS A 539 -1.17 -14.65 -12.35
CA HIS A 539 -1.30 -15.89 -13.12
C HIS A 539 -0.30 -16.99 -12.76
N ALA A 540 0.93 -16.63 -12.37
CA ALA A 540 2.02 -17.58 -12.22
C ALA A 540 2.43 -17.84 -10.75
N LYS A 541 1.99 -17.01 -9.80
CA LYS A 541 2.41 -17.10 -8.40
C LYS A 541 1.28 -17.13 -7.38
N SER A 542 0.11 -16.58 -7.69
CA SER A 542 -1.02 -16.63 -6.78
C SER A 542 -2.04 -17.68 -7.19
N ASP A 543 -2.63 -18.33 -6.20
CA ASP A 543 -3.78 -19.22 -6.36
C ASP A 543 -5.13 -18.45 -6.30
N MET A 544 -5.08 -17.12 -6.47
CA MET A 544 -6.25 -16.24 -6.46
C MET A 544 -7.14 -16.51 -7.67
N SER A 545 -8.44 -16.65 -7.43
CA SER A 545 -9.42 -16.93 -8.48
C SER A 545 -10.74 -16.18 -8.25
N GLY A 546 -11.61 -16.17 -9.24
CA GLY A 546 -12.94 -15.57 -9.12
C GLY A 546 -12.98 -14.06 -9.38
N PHE A 547 -14.11 -13.61 -9.93
CA PHE A 547 -14.29 -12.26 -10.45
C PHE A 547 -14.11 -11.16 -9.39
N MET A 548 -14.61 -11.38 -8.17
CA MET A 548 -14.48 -10.41 -7.08
C MET A 548 -13.01 -10.18 -6.72
N GLN A 549 -12.24 -11.24 -6.47
CA GLN A 549 -10.82 -11.15 -6.13
C GLN A 549 -10.00 -10.54 -7.28
N THR A 550 -10.26 -10.95 -8.53
CA THR A 550 -9.60 -10.36 -9.73
C THR A 550 -9.85 -8.85 -9.80
N SER A 551 -11.10 -8.42 -9.62
CA SER A 551 -11.48 -7.01 -9.70
C SER A 551 -10.78 -6.19 -8.62
N PHE A 552 -10.79 -6.66 -7.37
CA PHE A 552 -10.13 -6.00 -6.24
C PHE A 552 -8.62 -5.89 -6.44
N PHE A 553 -7.97 -6.98 -6.82
CA PHE A 553 -6.54 -7.03 -7.07
C PHE A 553 -6.15 -6.02 -8.17
N PHE A 554 -6.69 -6.16 -9.38
CA PHE A 554 -6.30 -5.29 -10.49
C PHE A 554 -6.77 -3.85 -10.32
N GLY A 555 -7.93 -3.61 -9.69
CA GLY A 555 -8.44 -2.27 -9.43
C GLY A 555 -7.51 -1.48 -8.52
N TYR A 556 -7.24 -1.99 -7.32
CA TYR A 556 -6.36 -1.30 -6.38
C TYR A 556 -4.90 -1.27 -6.85
N MET A 557 -4.39 -2.35 -7.46
CA MET A 557 -3.03 -2.36 -7.99
C MET A 557 -2.85 -1.35 -9.13
N THR A 558 -3.84 -1.16 -10.00
CA THR A 558 -3.78 -0.11 -11.03
C THR A 558 -3.69 1.29 -10.42
N CYS A 559 -4.44 1.55 -9.35
CA CYS A 559 -4.36 2.82 -8.61
C CYS A 559 -3.00 3.02 -7.96
N ILE A 560 -2.43 1.97 -7.35
CA ILE A 560 -1.10 2.00 -6.74
C ILE A 560 -0.03 2.26 -7.81
N CYS A 561 -0.06 1.52 -8.92
CA CYS A 561 0.86 1.72 -10.05
C CYS A 561 0.77 3.14 -10.63
N TYR A 562 -0.44 3.69 -10.75
CA TYR A 562 -0.65 5.07 -11.16
C TYR A 562 -0.06 6.07 -10.15
N GLY A 563 -0.23 5.82 -8.85
CA GLY A 563 0.41 6.61 -7.79
C GLY A 563 1.94 6.58 -7.88
N PHE A 564 2.53 5.39 -8.08
CA PHE A 564 3.98 5.23 -8.31
C PHE A 564 4.44 6.00 -9.55
N PHE A 565 3.67 5.96 -10.64
CA PHE A 565 3.98 6.70 -11.86
C PHE A 565 4.07 8.21 -11.60
N LEU A 566 3.08 8.79 -10.91
CA LEU A 566 3.07 10.23 -10.58
C LEU A 566 4.21 10.60 -9.63
N MET A 567 4.44 9.79 -8.60
CA MET A 567 5.46 10.01 -7.58
C MET A 567 6.87 9.94 -8.18
N LEU A 568 7.21 8.84 -8.86
CA LEU A 568 8.53 8.63 -9.46
C LEU A 568 8.77 9.55 -10.67
N GLY A 569 7.73 9.86 -11.44
CA GLY A 569 7.80 10.87 -12.50
C GLY A 569 8.12 12.27 -11.95
N THR A 570 7.60 12.62 -10.78
CA THR A 570 7.94 13.88 -10.10
C THR A 570 9.38 13.91 -9.62
N VAL A 571 9.85 12.81 -9.01
CA VAL A 571 11.27 12.66 -8.61
C VAL A 571 12.18 12.84 -9.82
N GLY A 572 11.87 12.14 -10.93
CA GLY A 572 12.63 12.22 -12.16
C GLY A 572 12.70 13.63 -12.74
N PHE A 573 11.57 14.32 -12.86
CA PHE A 573 11.55 15.70 -13.33
C PHE A 573 12.33 16.65 -12.44
N ARG A 574 12.18 16.56 -11.11
CA ARG A 574 12.90 17.44 -10.16
C ARG A 574 14.41 17.23 -10.26
N ALA A 575 14.86 15.98 -10.35
CA ALA A 575 16.27 15.64 -10.54
C ALA A 575 16.82 16.18 -11.87
N SER A 576 16.10 15.94 -12.98
CA SER A 576 16.47 16.47 -14.29
C SER A 576 16.47 18.01 -14.32
N LEU A 577 15.52 18.68 -13.69
CA LEU A 577 15.48 20.15 -13.64
C LEU A 577 16.70 20.73 -12.89
N ILE A 578 17.10 20.11 -11.77
CA ILE A 578 18.31 20.50 -11.03
C ILE A 578 19.55 20.31 -11.91
N PHE A 579 19.65 19.17 -12.58
CA PHE A 579 20.76 18.86 -13.48
C PHE A 579 20.85 19.84 -14.66
N VAL A 580 19.74 20.06 -15.37
CA VAL A 580 19.66 20.97 -16.51
C VAL A 580 20.04 22.40 -16.08
N ARG A 581 19.51 22.89 -14.96
CA ARG A 581 19.92 24.21 -14.45
C ARG A 581 21.41 24.27 -14.13
N HIS A 582 21.98 23.20 -13.58
CA HIS A 582 23.39 23.15 -13.23
C HIS A 582 24.30 23.22 -14.48
N ILE A 583 24.01 22.42 -15.52
CA ILE A 583 24.83 22.41 -16.73
C ILE A 583 24.75 23.74 -17.50
N TYR A 584 23.57 24.36 -17.61
CA TYR A 584 23.42 25.62 -18.35
C TYR A 584 23.84 26.85 -17.56
N HIS A 585 23.83 26.81 -16.21
CA HIS A 585 24.44 27.88 -15.42
C HIS A 585 25.98 27.90 -15.55
N SER A 586 26.59 26.76 -15.90
CA SER A 586 28.04 26.70 -16.11
C SER A 586 28.48 27.30 -17.45
N ILE A 587 27.54 27.48 -18.38
CA ILE A 587 27.81 28.17 -19.65
C ILE A 587 27.74 29.68 -19.40
N LYS A 588 28.80 30.41 -19.77
CA LYS A 588 28.74 31.87 -19.91
C LYS A 588 27.91 32.19 -21.16
N CYS A 589 26.59 32.22 -21.02
CA CYS A 589 25.73 32.79 -22.06
C CYS A 589 25.74 34.31 -21.88
N GLU A 590 26.40 35.03 -22.78
CA GLU A 590 26.27 36.51 -22.89
C GLU A 590 24.90 36.93 -23.44
#